data_AF-A0A3Q0JIP5-F1
#
_entry.id   AF-A0A3Q0JIP5-F1
#
_cell.length_a   1.000
_cell.length_b   1.000
_cell.length_c   1.000
_cell.angle_alpha   90.00
_cell.angle_beta   90.00
_cell.angle_gamma   90.00
#
_symmetry.space_group_name_H-M   'P 1'
#
loop_
_entity.id
_entity.type
_entity.pdbx_description
1 polymer ?
#
loop_
_entity_poly.entity_id
_entity_poly.type
_entity_poly.pdbx_seq_one_letter_code
_entity_poly.pdbx_strand_id
1 'polypeptide(L)'
;MEGTSRRDRVDTYITNPDPCYIAGNIYYHGQQIARSDECEFCLCVDGEMFCYWQCPDEEEGEEEGGEPASTEVRSTTVRLINNTPATGELGCAGQSGRSELNRLK
;
A
#
# COMPACT_ATOMS: atom_id res chain seq x y z
N MET A 1 38.65 27.63 28.28
CA MET A 1 37.29 27.59 27.71
C MET A 1 37.17 26.28 26.97
N GLU A 2 36.96 25.19 27.71
CA GLU A 2 36.88 23.86 27.15
C GLU A 2 35.51 23.67 26.52
N GLY A 3 35.51 23.41 25.22
CA GLY A 3 34.31 23.25 24.42
C GLY A 3 33.50 22.07 24.94
N THR A 4 32.34 22.36 25.51
CA THR A 4 31.39 21.37 25.98
C THR A 4 31.02 20.44 24.83
N SER A 5 31.26 19.15 25.06
CA SER A 5 30.77 17.98 24.31
C SER A 5 29.62 18.30 23.37
N ARG A 6 29.89 18.33 22.05
CA ARG A 6 28.89 18.37 20.98
C ARG A 6 28.51 16.97 20.50
N ARG A 7 28.29 16.02 21.42
CA ARG A 7 27.81 14.68 21.06
C ARG A 7 26.60 14.22 21.86
N ASP A 8 25.75 15.16 22.26
CA ASP A 8 24.47 14.87 22.93
C ASP A 8 23.29 15.35 22.07
N ARG A 9 23.34 15.04 20.78
CA ARG A 9 22.15 14.90 19.94
C ARG A 9 22.33 13.68 19.05
N VAL A 10 22.43 12.51 19.67
CA VAL A 10 21.73 11.36 19.08
C VAL A 10 20.28 11.80 19.18
N ASP A 11 19.77 12.28 18.06
CA ASP A 11 18.39 12.71 17.95
C ASP A 11 17.54 11.58 18.55
N THR A 12 16.62 11.98 19.41
CA THR A 12 15.57 11.12 19.95
C THR A 12 14.77 10.42 18.84
N TYR A 13 15.09 10.65 17.56
CA TYR A 13 14.77 9.91 16.34
C TYR A 13 14.99 8.38 16.34
N ILE A 14 15.66 7.78 17.34
CA ILE A 14 15.48 6.34 17.61
C ILE A 14 14.31 6.17 18.59
N THR A 15 13.17 6.75 18.22
CA THR A 15 11.91 6.61 18.94
C THR A 15 11.15 5.48 18.28
N ASN A 16 10.55 4.62 19.09
CA ASN A 16 9.58 3.68 18.56
C ASN A 16 8.48 4.50 17.87
N PRO A 17 8.04 4.08 16.67
CA PRO A 17 7.05 4.84 15.92
C PRO A 17 5.75 4.93 16.73
N ASP A 18 5.13 6.11 16.70
CA ASP A 18 3.93 6.35 17.49
C ASP A 18 2.74 5.52 16.99
N PRO A 19 1.84 5.06 17.88
CA PRO A 19 0.62 4.38 17.49
C PRO A 19 -0.46 5.38 17.03
N CYS A 20 -1.31 4.95 16.09
CA CYS A 20 -2.45 5.73 15.62
C CYS A 20 -3.70 5.48 16.48
N TYR A 21 -4.46 6.53 16.76
CA TYR A 21 -5.72 6.46 17.51
C TYR A 21 -6.89 6.81 16.59
N ILE A 22 -7.62 5.79 16.11
CA ILE A 22 -8.66 5.95 15.09
C ILE A 22 -9.97 5.37 15.62
N ALA A 23 -11.02 6.19 15.65
CA ALA A 23 -12.37 5.79 16.11
C ALA A 23 -12.38 5.10 17.50
N GLY A 24 -11.45 5.47 18.38
CA GLY A 24 -11.31 4.87 19.71
C GLY A 24 -10.50 3.57 19.76
N ASN A 25 -9.97 3.10 18.62
CA ASN A 25 -9.09 1.94 18.53
C ASN A 25 -7.63 2.37 18.35
N ILE A 26 -6.70 1.58 18.90
CA ILE A 26 -5.26 1.80 18.80
C ILE A 26 -4.69 0.88 17.74
N TYR A 27 -4.01 1.45 16.75
CA TYR A 27 -3.31 0.73 15.69
C TYR A 27 -1.81 0.98 15.81
N TYR A 28 -1.01 -0.09 15.80
CA TYR A 28 0.44 0.05 15.83
C TYR A 28 0.98 0.49 14.47
N HIS A 29 2.17 1.06 14.47
CA HIS A 29 2.90 1.37 13.25
C HIS A 29 2.99 0.14 12.33
N GLY A 30 2.68 0.32 11.05
CA GLY A 30 2.64 -0.74 10.04
C GLY A 30 1.36 -1.58 10.05
N GLN A 31 0.45 -1.36 11.00
CA GLN A 31 -0.82 -2.08 11.06
C GLN A 31 -1.82 -1.49 10.06
N GLN A 32 -2.47 -2.38 9.31
CA GLN A 32 -3.57 -2.03 8.42
C GLN A 32 -4.87 -1.83 9.21
N ILE A 33 -5.62 -0.82 8.81
CA ILE A 33 -6.91 -0.46 9.38
C ILE A 33 -7.99 -0.93 8.40
N ALA A 34 -8.72 -1.99 8.75
CA ALA A 34 -9.84 -2.48 7.96
C ALA A 34 -10.96 -1.45 7.91
N ARG A 35 -11.42 -1.13 6.70
CA ARG A 35 -12.52 -0.20 6.44
C ARG A 35 -13.72 -0.98 5.89
N SER A 36 -14.89 -0.34 5.91
CA SER A 36 -16.10 -0.93 5.36
C SER A 36 -16.07 -1.02 3.84
N ASP A 37 -15.27 -0.17 3.20
CA ASP A 37 -15.07 -0.16 1.76
C ASP A 37 -13.87 -1.04 1.39
N GLU A 38 -14.11 -2.10 0.63
CA GLU A 38 -13.10 -3.06 0.16
C GLU A 38 -12.05 -2.45 -0.78
N CYS A 39 -12.31 -1.24 -1.30
CA CYS A 39 -11.38 -0.48 -2.13
C CYS A 39 -10.52 0.53 -1.33
N GLU A 40 -10.83 0.78 -0.05
CA GLU A 40 -10.16 1.78 0.78
C GLU A 40 -9.20 1.08 1.76
N PHE A 41 -7.91 1.32 1.56
CA PHE A 41 -6.85 0.74 2.38
C PHE A 41 -6.19 1.82 3.21
N CYS A 42 -6.29 1.70 4.53
CA CYS A 42 -5.67 2.63 5.47
C CYS A 42 -4.53 1.97 6.25
N LEU A 43 -3.41 2.67 6.40
CA LEU A 43 -2.21 2.21 7.10
C LEU A 43 -1.80 3.22 8.17
N CYS A 44 -1.39 2.72 9.34
CA CYS A 44 -0.81 3.55 10.39
C CYS A 44 0.71 3.72 10.19
N VAL A 45 1.19 4.94 10.03
CA VAL A 45 2.61 5.28 9.87
C VAL A 45 2.96 6.39 10.85
N ASP A 46 3.78 6.09 11.86
CA ASP A 46 4.30 7.05 12.83
C ASP A 46 3.23 7.98 13.47
N GLY A 47 2.16 7.38 14.00
CA GLY A 47 1.05 8.11 14.61
C GLY A 47 0.07 8.76 13.61
N GLU A 48 0.38 8.72 12.31
CA GLU A 48 -0.45 9.28 11.25
C GLU A 48 -1.15 8.18 10.43
N MET A 49 -2.40 8.45 10.00
CA MET A 49 -3.16 7.53 9.16
C MET A 49 -3.03 7.91 7.68
N PHE A 50 -2.64 6.95 6.84
CA PHE A 50 -2.54 7.12 5.39
C PHE A 50 -3.50 6.18 4.70
N CYS A 51 -4.46 6.73 3.96
CA CYS A 51 -5.43 5.96 3.19
C CYS A 51 -5.17 6.09 1.69
N TYR A 52 -5.26 4.99 0.98
CA TYR A 52 -5.13 4.91 -0.46
C TYR A 52 -6.21 3.99 -1.03
N TRP A 53 -6.49 4.15 -2.33
CA TRP A 53 -7.56 3.45 -3.01
C TRP A 53 -6.97 2.41 -3.94
N GLN A 54 -7.32 1.15 -3.73
CA GLN A 54 -6.92 0.04 -4.56
C GLN A 54 -8.06 -0.96 -4.64
N CYS A 55 -8.99 -0.78 -5.58
CA CYS A 55 -9.99 -1.82 -5.81
C CYS A 55 -9.28 -3.05 -6.39
N PRO A 56 -9.46 -4.25 -5.82
CA PRO A 56 -9.05 -5.46 -6.51
C PRO A 56 -9.80 -5.52 -7.84
N ASP A 57 -9.11 -5.79 -8.93
CA ASP A 57 -9.78 -6.36 -10.10
C ASP A 57 -10.37 -7.71 -9.67
N GLU A 58 -11.55 -8.06 -10.19
CA GLU A 58 -12.38 -9.17 -9.72
C GLU A 58 -11.77 -10.58 -9.97
N GLU A 59 -10.45 -10.74 -9.88
CA GLU A 59 -9.77 -12.03 -9.91
C GLU A 59 -9.45 -12.49 -8.48
N GLU A 60 -10.39 -13.27 -7.98
CA GLU A 60 -10.18 -14.43 -7.08
C GLU A 60 -9.67 -14.11 -5.67
N GLY A 61 -10.56 -14.25 -4.69
CA GLY A 61 -10.28 -14.03 -3.28
C GLY A 61 -9.06 -14.82 -2.76
N GLU A 62 -8.02 -14.08 -2.40
CA GLU A 62 -6.95 -14.58 -1.55
C GLU A 62 -7.36 -14.41 -0.08
N GLU A 63 -8.13 -15.36 0.45
CA GLU A 63 -7.95 -15.74 1.85
C GLU A 63 -6.55 -16.35 1.97
N GLU A 64 -5.57 -15.66 2.55
CA GLU A 64 -4.46 -16.34 3.21
C GLU A 64 -3.92 -15.52 4.39
N GLY A 65 -4.55 -15.73 5.54
CA GLY A 65 -3.83 -15.84 6.80
C GLY A 65 -3.78 -17.32 7.19
N GLY A 66 -2.76 -18.05 6.72
CA GLY A 66 -2.57 -19.45 7.14
C GLY A 66 -1.59 -20.27 6.31
N GLU A 67 -0.30 -20.20 6.65
CA GLU A 67 0.69 -21.28 6.46
C GLU A 67 0.07 -22.68 6.73
N PRO A 68 0.32 -23.73 5.89
CA PRO A 68 1.57 -24.49 5.99
C PRO A 68 2.09 -25.21 4.71
N ALA A 69 3.43 -25.31 4.66
CA ALA A 69 4.30 -26.41 4.21
C ALA A 69 3.93 -27.36 3.05
N SER A 70 4.84 -27.35 2.06
CA SER A 70 5.46 -28.52 1.38
C SER A 70 4.76 -29.20 0.19
N THR A 71 5.39 -28.99 -0.99
CA THR A 71 5.62 -29.94 -2.13
C THR A 71 4.40 -30.66 -2.73
N GLU A 72 4.12 -30.62 -4.03
CA GLU A 72 4.99 -31.14 -5.10
C GLU A 72 4.48 -30.72 -6.49
N VAL A 73 5.42 -30.38 -7.38
CA VAL A 73 5.22 -29.95 -8.77
C VAL A 73 4.68 -31.07 -9.66
N ARG A 74 3.56 -30.82 -10.36
CA ARG A 74 3.13 -31.62 -11.51
C ARG A 74 3.18 -30.80 -12.79
N SER A 75 4.36 -30.85 -13.41
CA SER A 75 4.59 -30.51 -14.82
C SER A 75 3.71 -31.38 -15.72
N THR A 76 2.75 -30.82 -16.45
CA THR A 76 2.14 -31.52 -17.59
C THR A 76 1.63 -30.55 -18.65
N THR A 77 2.44 -30.43 -19.70
CA THR A 77 2.09 -30.10 -21.09
C THR A 77 1.95 -28.62 -21.48
N VAL A 78 3.01 -28.14 -22.13
CA VAL A 78 3.04 -26.95 -23.00
C VAL A 78 1.87 -27.00 -23.98
N ARG A 79 0.90 -26.09 -23.85
CA ARG A 79 -0.06 -25.80 -24.92
C ARG A 79 0.47 -24.66 -25.78
N LEU A 80 0.59 -24.96 -27.06
CA LEU A 80 1.22 -24.15 -28.08
C LEU A 80 0.49 -22.81 -28.27
N ILE A 81 1.32 -21.79 -28.52
CA ILE A 81 1.04 -20.46 -29.07
C ILE A 81 -0.12 -20.42 -30.07
N ASN A 82 -1.23 -19.79 -29.69
CA ASN A 82 -2.17 -19.20 -30.63
C ASN A 82 -1.99 -17.69 -30.61
N ASN A 83 -1.27 -17.17 -31.61
CA ASN A 83 -1.18 -15.74 -31.89
C ASN A 83 -2.58 -15.22 -32.21
N THR A 84 -3.21 -14.58 -31.23
CA THR A 84 -4.45 -13.84 -31.44
C THR A 84 -4.07 -12.36 -31.39
N PRO A 85 -4.31 -11.56 -32.45
CA PRO A 85 -4.02 -10.13 -32.42
C PRO A 85 -4.97 -9.46 -31.43
N ALA A 86 -4.49 -9.21 -30.21
CA ALA A 86 -5.15 -8.34 -29.24
C ALA A 86 -5.12 -6.92 -29.83
N THR A 87 -6.24 -6.57 -30.43
CA THR A 87 -6.54 -5.21 -30.85
C THR A 87 -7.17 -4.55 -29.64
N GLY A 88 -6.58 -3.44 -29.14
CA GLY A 88 -7.17 -2.66 -28.06
C GLY A 88 -6.25 -2.47 -26.87
N GLU A 89 -5.26 -1.61 -27.06
CA GLU A 89 -4.76 -0.69 -26.05
C GLU A 89 -5.88 -0.17 -25.11
N LEU A 90 -5.64 -0.19 -23.80
CA LEU A 90 -6.17 0.75 -22.80
C LEU A 90 -5.29 0.59 -21.55
N GLY A 91 -4.13 1.25 -21.60
CA GLY A 91 -3.29 1.45 -20.43
C GLY A 91 -4.04 2.28 -19.38
N CYS A 92 -3.76 2.00 -18.11
CA CYS A 92 -4.18 2.82 -16.98
C CYS A 92 -3.65 4.26 -17.16
N ALA A 93 -4.52 5.15 -17.66
CA ALA A 93 -4.27 6.58 -17.63
C ALA A 93 -4.74 7.12 -16.28
N GLY A 94 -3.79 7.38 -15.39
CA GLY A 94 -4.01 8.20 -14.21
C GLY A 94 -4.56 9.56 -14.63
N GLN A 95 -5.82 9.82 -14.33
CA GLN A 95 -6.43 11.14 -14.47
C GLN A 95 -6.12 11.95 -13.22
N SER A 96 -4.97 12.63 -13.22
CA SER A 96 -4.74 13.76 -12.32
C SER A 96 -5.61 14.92 -12.82
N GLY A 97 -6.85 14.98 -12.32
CA GLY A 97 -7.76 16.10 -12.53
C GLY A 97 -7.25 17.35 -11.81
N ARG A 98 -6.39 18.12 -12.47
CA ARG A 98 -6.19 19.54 -12.12
C ARG A 98 -7.26 20.35 -12.85
N SER A 99 -8.38 20.59 -12.17
CA SER A 99 -9.48 21.41 -12.67
C SER A 99 -9.66 22.66 -11.82
N GLU A 100 -8.78 23.67 -11.96
CA GLU A 100 -9.06 25.08 -11.61
C GLU A 100 -8.08 25.95 -12.44
N LEU A 101 -8.40 27.05 -13.12
CA LEU A 101 -9.61 27.87 -13.25
C LEU A 101 -9.42 28.75 -14.51
N ASN A 102 -10.53 29.10 -15.17
CA ASN A 102 -10.69 30.09 -16.23
C ASN A 102 -9.56 31.13 -16.45
N ARG A 103 -9.04 31.18 -17.69
CA ARG A 103 -8.47 32.43 -18.27
C ARG A 103 -9.04 32.64 -19.67
N LEU A 104 -10.24 33.23 -19.71
CA LEU A 104 -10.85 33.78 -20.91
C LEU A 104 -10.52 35.28 -21.02
N LYS A 105 -10.03 35.65 -22.21
CA LYS A 105 -9.76 36.99 -22.77
C LYS A 105 -8.51 37.74 -22.30
#